data_AF-A0A8T4EC22-F1
#
_entry.id   AF-A0A8T4EC22-F1
#
_cell.length_a   1.000
_cell.length_b   1.000
_cell.length_c   1.000
_cell.angle_alpha   90.00
_cell.angle_beta   90.00
_cell.angle_gamma   90.00
#
_symmetry.space_group_name_H-M   'P 1'
#
loop_
_entity.id
_entity.type
_entity.pdbx_description
1 polymer ?
#
loop_
_entity_poly.entity_id
_entity_poly.type
_entity_poly.pdbx_seq_one_letter_code
_entity_poly.pdbx_strand_id
1 'polypeptide(L)'
;MMNKFQNLMESATPVEVIIDTGDDDSHYNSIRGIITNVGRDYIELLRAAYQDEKSRYGVGEVRVVIPIIRIAEINYYHNEHEKPKKE
;
A
#
# COMPACT_ATOMS: atom_id res chain seq x y z
N MET A 1 4.41 8.19 25.71
CA MET A 1 4.59 8.44 24.26
C MET A 1 4.18 7.16 23.56
N MET A 2 3.14 7.18 22.72
CA MET A 2 2.65 5.99 22.02
C MET A 2 3.56 5.63 20.84
N ASN A 3 3.73 4.33 20.59
CA ASN A 3 4.49 3.82 19.44
C ASN A 3 3.75 4.16 18.13
N LYS A 4 4.49 4.61 17.11
CA LYS A 4 3.92 4.94 15.78
C LYS A 4 3.14 3.77 15.18
N PHE A 5 3.62 2.53 15.34
CA PHE A 5 2.89 1.35 14.87
C PHE A 5 1.60 1.12 15.64
N GLN A 6 1.62 1.34 16.95
CA GLN A 6 0.42 1.22 17.78
C GLN A 6 -0.66 2.21 17.35
N ASN A 7 -0.27 3.46 17.05
CA ASN A 7 -1.20 4.45 16.49
C ASN A 7 -1.82 3.97 15.17
N LEU A 8 -1.00 3.49 14.22
CA LEU A 8 -1.48 3.02 12.91
C LEU A 8 -2.46 1.84 13.02
N MET A 9 -2.22 0.93 13.98
CA MET A 9 -3.09 -0.21 14.26
C MET A 9 -4.40 0.23 14.91
N GLU A 10 -4.34 1.07 15.95
CA GLU A 10 -5.53 1.56 16.67
C GLU A 10 -6.45 2.41 15.78
N SER A 11 -5.89 3.21 14.88
CA SER A 11 -6.65 4.02 13.92
C SER A 11 -7.06 3.29 12.65
N ALA A 12 -6.67 2.02 12.51
CA ALA A 12 -6.84 1.22 11.29
C ALA A 12 -6.42 2.01 10.01
N THR A 13 -5.34 2.79 10.10
CA THR A 13 -4.91 3.66 9.00
C THR A 13 -4.38 2.80 7.85
N PRO A 14 -4.91 2.98 6.62
CA PRO A 14 -4.35 2.30 5.46
C PRO A 14 -2.90 2.71 5.25
N VAL A 15 -2.06 1.73 4.93
CA VAL A 15 -0.64 1.93 4.65
C VAL A 15 -0.29 1.35 3.29
N GLU A 16 0.70 1.96 2.65
CA GLU A 16 1.45 1.37 1.56
C GLU A 16 2.80 0.90 2.09
N VAL A 17 3.13 -0.37 1.86
CA VAL A 17 4.36 -1.01 2.33
C VAL A 17 5.21 -1.38 1.13
N ILE A 18 6.43 -0.85 1.10
CA ILE A 18 7.41 -1.13 0.05
C ILE A 18 8.28 -2.29 0.52
N ILE A 19 8.28 -3.37 -0.24
CA ILE A 19 8.94 -4.64 0.05
C ILE A 19 10.05 -4.86 -0.96
N ASP A 20 11.21 -5.22 -0.45
CA ASP A 20 12.32 -5.71 -1.24
C ASP A 20 12.05 -7.14 -1.69
N THR A 21 12.04 -7.39 -3.00
CA THR A 21 11.85 -8.76 -3.52
C THR A 21 13.16 -9.56 -3.52
N GLY A 22 14.30 -8.92 -3.26
CA GLY A 22 15.60 -9.59 -3.27
C GLY A 22 16.11 -9.95 -4.67
N ASP A 23 15.44 -9.47 -5.72
CA ASP A 23 15.90 -9.65 -7.10
C ASP A 23 16.98 -8.59 -7.42
N ASP A 24 18.05 -9.01 -8.09
CA ASP A 24 19.23 -8.17 -8.42
C ASP A 24 18.87 -6.90 -9.23
N ASP A 25 17.69 -6.86 -9.86
CA ASP A 25 17.21 -5.74 -10.68
C ASP A 25 16.52 -4.61 -9.88
N SER A 26 16.61 -4.59 -8.55
CA SER A 26 16.03 -3.51 -7.72
C SER A 26 14.51 -3.35 -7.87
N HIS A 27 13.79 -4.43 -8.16
CA HIS A 27 12.34 -4.40 -8.19
C HIS A 27 11.78 -4.31 -6.76
N TYR A 28 10.85 -3.38 -6.56
CA TYR A 28 10.10 -3.27 -5.33
C TYR A 28 8.66 -3.69 -5.56
N ASN A 29 8.14 -4.52 -4.66
CA ASN A 29 6.70 -4.72 -4.58
C ASN A 29 6.11 -3.70 -3.62
N SER A 30 4.98 -3.12 -4.01
CA SER A 30 4.20 -2.22 -3.17
C SER A 30 2.90 -2.89 -2.80
N ILE A 31 2.60 -2.93 -1.50
CA ILE A 31 1.43 -3.62 -0.96
C ILE A 31 0.63 -2.67 -0.10
N ARG A 32 -0.67 -2.62 -0.35
CA ARG A 32 -1.60 -1.78 0.41
C ARG A 32 -2.43 -2.63 1.36
N GLY A 33 -2.59 -2.16 2.59
CA GLY A 33 -3.37 -2.83 3.61
C GLY A 33 -3.46 -2.04 4.90
N ILE A 34 -3.98 -2.67 5.93
CA ILE A 34 -4.05 -2.13 7.30
C ILE A 34 -3.14 -3.00 8.17
N ILE A 35 -2.26 -2.37 8.95
CA ILE A 35 -1.44 -3.13 9.90
C ILE A 35 -2.34 -3.65 11.01
N THR A 36 -2.37 -4.97 11.19
CA THR A 36 -3.14 -5.62 12.27
C THR A 36 -2.25 -6.07 13.42
N ASN A 37 -0.97 -6.33 13.15
CA ASN A 37 -0.02 -6.77 14.16
C ASN A 37 1.43 -6.47 13.74
N VAL A 38 2.29 -6.23 14.73
CA VAL A 38 3.74 -6.09 14.55
C VAL A 38 4.43 -6.97 15.58
N GLY A 39 5.08 -8.02 15.09
CA GLY A 39 5.90 -8.91 15.89
C GLY A 39 7.34 -8.41 16.01
N ARG A 40 8.20 -9.26 16.58
CA ARG A 40 9.64 -8.96 16.70
C ARG A 40 10.33 -8.88 15.34
N ASP A 41 9.91 -9.72 14.40
CA ASP A 41 10.55 -9.98 13.11
C ASP A 41 9.56 -9.93 11.94
N TYR A 42 8.30 -9.55 12.17
CA TYR A 42 7.28 -9.47 11.13
C TYR A 42 6.32 -8.28 11.28
N ILE A 43 5.68 -7.93 10.17
CA ILE A 43 4.53 -7.03 10.07
C ILE A 43 3.38 -7.79 9.39
N GLU A 44 2.19 -7.75 9.98
CA GLU A 44 0.98 -8.38 9.45
C GLU A 44 0.03 -7.32 8.88
N LEU A 45 -0.46 -7.56 7.66
CA LEU A 45 -1.34 -6.66 6.92
C LEU A 45 -2.68 -7.35 6.62
N LEU A 46 -3.78 -6.68 6.95
CA LEU A 46 -5.11 -6.97 6.42
C LEU A 46 -5.28 -6.29 5.06
N ARG A 47 -5.62 -7.06 4.03
CA ARG A 47 -5.74 -6.61 2.63
C ARG A 47 -6.86 -7.34 1.91
N ALA A 48 -7.32 -6.80 0.79
CA ALA A 48 -8.29 -7.47 -0.07
C ALA A 48 -7.70 -8.78 -0.62
N ALA A 49 -8.52 -9.84 -0.63
CA ALA A 49 -8.15 -11.20 -1.03
C ALA A 49 -7.97 -11.32 -2.55
N TYR A 50 -6.98 -10.61 -3.10
CA TYR A 50 -6.43 -10.98 -4.40
C TYR A 50 -5.40 -12.07 -4.13
N GLN A 51 -5.67 -13.23 -4.72
CA GLN A 51 -5.05 -14.52 -4.42
C GLN A 51 -3.52 -14.46 -4.58
N ASP A 52 -2.84 -15.18 -3.68
CA ASP A 52 -1.41 -15.54 -3.69
C ASP A 52 -0.38 -14.64 -2.97
N GLU A 53 -0.78 -13.51 -2.37
CA GLU A 53 0.17 -12.70 -1.59
C GLU A 53 0.11 -12.97 -0.07
N LYS A 54 1.28 -13.17 0.55
CA LYS A 54 1.44 -13.43 1.99
C LYS A 54 0.81 -12.31 2.83
N SER A 55 0.13 -12.62 3.94
CA SER A 55 -0.40 -11.59 4.85
C SER A 55 0.64 -11.08 5.87
N ARG A 56 1.82 -11.71 5.92
CA ARG A 56 2.91 -11.42 6.86
C ARG A 56 4.21 -11.23 6.10
N TYR A 57 4.94 -10.19 6.46
CA TYR A 57 6.20 -9.80 5.86
C TYR A 57 7.28 -9.70 6.92
N GLY A 58 8.47 -10.18 6.62
CA GLY A 58 9.63 -10.05 7.50
C GLY A 58 10.06 -8.59 7.61
N VAL A 59 10.50 -8.15 8.79
CA VAL A 59 11.03 -6.78 8.98
C VAL A 59 12.27 -6.53 8.10
N GLY A 60 13.02 -7.57 7.74
CA GLY A 60 14.13 -7.48 6.79
C GLY A 60 13.70 -7.31 5.33
N GLU A 61 12.45 -7.64 5.00
CA GLU A 61 11.88 -7.48 3.65
C GLU A 61 11.23 -6.09 3.50
N VAL A 62 10.74 -5.52 4.60
CA VAL A 62 10.05 -4.22 4.61
C VAL A 62 11.04 -3.07 4.63
N ARG A 63 11.05 -2.27 3.57
CA ARG A 63 11.91 -1.07 3.48
C ARG A 63 11.23 0.18 3.99
N VAL A 64 9.96 0.40 3.62
CA VAL A 64 9.23 1.63 3.93
C VAL A 64 7.78 1.33 4.24
N VAL A 65 7.23 2.01 5.25
CA VAL A 65 5.80 2.04 5.57
C VAL A 65 5.29 3.47 5.42
N ILE A 66 4.36 3.68 4.50
CA ILE A 66 3.81 4.99 4.16
C ILE A 66 2.33 5.03 4.60
N PRO A 67 1.97 5.82 5.62
CA PRO A 67 0.57 5.98 6.00
C PRO A 67 -0.20 6.80 4.97
N ILE A 68 -1.37 6.31 4.55
CA ILE A 68 -2.26 6.96 3.59
C ILE A 68 -3.27 7.80 4.38
N ILE A 69 -2.85 9.00 4.75
CA ILE A 69 -3.64 9.91 5.62
C ILE A 69 -4.54 10.84 4.79
N ARG A 70 -4.17 11.10 3.53
CA ARG A 70 -4.94 11.90 2.57
C ARG A 70 -4.77 11.30 1.18
N ILE A 71 -5.87 11.00 0.51
CA ILE A 71 -5.87 10.60 -0.90
C ILE A 71 -6.14 11.88 -1.70
N ALA A 72 -5.20 12.27 -2.56
CA ALA A 72 -5.51 13.25 -3.60
C ALA A 72 -6.42 12.55 -4.61
N GLU A 73 -7.70 12.88 -4.61
CA GLU A 73 -8.64 12.37 -5.61
C GLU A 73 -8.38 13.09 -6.94
N ILE A 74 -7.76 12.38 -7.89
CA ILE A 74 -7.58 12.87 -9.25
C ILE A 74 -8.79 12.43 -10.06
N ASN A 75 -9.76 13.33 -10.22
CA ASN A 75 -10.88 13.15 -11.13
C ASN A 75 -10.42 13.47 -12.56
N TYR A 76 -10.01 12.44 -13.30
CA TYR A 76 -9.63 12.56 -14.71
C TYR A 76 -10.88 12.42 -15.60
N TYR A 77 -11.27 13.51 -16.28
CA TYR A 77 -12.35 13.50 -17.25
C TYR A 77 -11.78 13.46 -18.66
N HIS A 78 -11.88 12.30 -19.32
CA HIS A 78 -11.52 12.13 -20.73
C HIS A 78 -12.71 12.52 -21.60
N ASN A 79 -12.73 13.74 -22.13
CA ASN A 79 -13.79 14.20 -23.04
C ASN A 79 -13.53 13.74 -24.48
N GLU A 80 -13.85 12.47 -24.80
CA GLU A 80 -13.85 11.96 -26.19
C GLU A 80 -15.19 12.16 -26.92
N HIS A 81 -15.71 13.39 -26.91
CA HIS A 81 -16.90 13.74 -27.70
C HIS A 81 -16.70 15.03 -28.52
N GLU A 82 -15.62 15.12 -29.29
CA GLU A 82 -15.66 15.87 -30.55
C GLU A 82 -16.08 14.94 -31.67
N LYS A 83 -17.41 14.87 -31.93
CA LYS A 83 -17.89 14.32 -33.20
C LYS A 83 -17.38 15.23 -34.32
N PRO A 84 -16.85 14.69 -35.43
CA PRO A 84 -16.47 15.51 -36.57
C PRO A 84 -17.71 16.21 -37.11
N LYS A 85 -17.64 17.54 -37.26
CA LYS A 85 -18.61 18.29 -38.05
C LYS A 85 -18.54 17.75 -39.48
N LYS A 86 -19.65 17.19 -39.96
CA LYS A 86 -19.82 16.88 -41.38
C LYS A 86 -20.03 18.21 -42.11
N GLU A 87 -19.12 18.54 -43.02
CA GLU A 87 -19.36 19.46 -44.14
C GLU A 87 -20.07 18.73 -45.29
#